data_AF-A0A928Y8C0-F1
#
_entry.id   AF-A0A928Y8C0-F1
#
_cell.length_a   1.000
_cell.length_b   1.000
_cell.length_c   1.000
_cell.angle_alpha   90.00
_cell.angle_beta   90.00
_cell.angle_gamma   90.00
#
_symmetry.space_group_name_H-M   'P 1'
#
loop_
_entity.id
_entity.type
_entity.pdbx_description
1 polymer ?
#
loop_
_entity_poly.entity_id
_entity_poly.type
_entity_poly.pdbx_seq_one_letter_code
_entity_poly.pdbx_strand_id
1 'polypeptide(L)' 'MHRLLGTALIIGGLLVSGIVVWLMWLYAGEGLLAGDTAGIGALLGLLLLSAPQLVLGVYLLYKG' A
#
# COMPACT_ATOMS: atom_id res chain seq x y z
N MET A 1 -4.78 -18.40 -14.56
CA MET A 1 -4.41 -16.97 -14.73
C MET A 1 -5.01 -16.07 -13.66
N HIS A 2 -6.32 -16.16 -13.34
CA HIS A 2 -6.96 -15.34 -12.29
C HIS A 2 -6.25 -15.38 -10.93
N ARG A 3 -5.88 -16.57 -10.44
CA ARG A 3 -5.13 -16.70 -9.18
C ARG A 3 -3.77 -15.99 -9.20
N LEU A 4 -3.02 -16.13 -10.29
CA LEU A 4 -1.72 -15.50 -10.45
C LEU A 4 -1.82 -13.97 -10.49
N LEU A 5 -2.83 -13.43 -11.19
CA LEU A 5 -3.14 -12.00 -11.20
C LEU A 5 -3.56 -11.51 -9.80
N GLY A 6 -4.37 -12.28 -9.08
CA GLY A 6 -4.78 -11.96 -7.71
C GLY A 6 -3.61 -11.87 -6.75
N THR A 7 -2.70 -12.85 -6.78
CA THR A 7 -1.47 -12.84 -5.98
C THR A 7 -0.57 -11.65 -6.36
N ALA A 8 -0.39 -11.38 -7.65
CA ALA A 8 0.43 -10.27 -8.12
C ALA A 8 -0.11 -8.90 -7.66
N LEU A 9 -1.43 -8.71 -7.70
CA LEU A 9 -2.09 -7.49 -7.22
C LEU A 9 -1.86 -7.28 -5.72
N ILE A 10 -2.00 -8.33 -4.90
CA ILE A 10 -1.79 -8.25 -3.46
C ILE A 10 -0.34 -7.88 -3.16
N ILE A 11 0.62 -8.59 -3.76
CA ILE A 11 2.05 -8.34 -3.52
C ILE A 11 2.44 -6.94 -3.99
N GLY A 12 2.00 -6.54 -5.19
CA GLY A 12 2.28 -5.22 -5.73
C GLY A 12 1.70 -4.09 -4.87
N GLY A 13 0.44 -4.21 -4.45
CA GLY A 13 -0.19 -3.22 -3.57
C GLY A 13 0.51 -3.08 -2.22
N LEU A 14 0.87 -4.21 -1.60
CA LEU A 14 1.62 -4.20 -0.33
C LEU A 14 3.01 -3.59 -0.49
N LEU A 15 3.74 -3.93 -1.55
CA LEU A 15 5.07 -3.37 -1.82
C LEU A 15 5.02 -1.86 -2.01
N VAL A 16 4.14 -1.36 -2.88
CA VAL A 16 4.03 0.08 -3.16
C VAL A 16 3.58 0.82 -1.90
N SER A 17 2.60 0.30 -1.17
CA SER A 17 2.15 0.92 0.09
C SER A 17 3.26 0.98 1.13
N GLY A 18 4.07 -0.07 1.28
CA GLY A 18 5.21 -0.11 2.18
C GLY A 18 6.29 0.91 1.82
N ILE A 19 6.59 1.08 0.54
CA ILE A 19 7.56 2.09 0.07
C ILE A 19 7.05 3.50 0.40
N VAL A 20 5.77 3.79 0.16
CA VAL A 20 5.19 5.10 0.46
C VAL A 20 5.22 5.39 1.96
N VAL A 21 4.84 4.43 2.80
CA VAL A 21 4.92 4.57 4.26
C VAL A 21 6.36 4.86 4.69
N TRP A 22 7.33 4.08 4.18
CA TRP A 22 8.73 4.27 4.50
C TRP A 22 9.23 5.67 4.11
N LEU A 23 8.86 6.18 2.94
CA LEU A 23 9.21 7.53 2.50
C LEU A 23 8.61 8.61 3.41
N MET A 24 7.37 8.46 3.87
CA MET A 24 6.74 9.42 4.78
C MET A 24 7.53 9.52 6.09
N TRP A 25 7.95 8.38 6.65
CA TRP A 25 8.77 8.35 7.86
C TRP A 25 10.17 8.91 7.64
N LEU A 26 10.78 8.62 6.49
CA LEU A 26 12.08 9.17 6.11
C LEU A 26 12.02 10.71 6.06
N TYR A 27 11.03 11.27 5.34
CA TYR A 27 10.86 12.71 5.22
C TYR A 27 10.51 13.38 6.54
N ALA A 28 9.76 12.72 7.42
CA ALA A 28 9.55 13.21 8.79
C ALA A 28 10.86 13.27 9.59
N GLY A 29 11.69 12.22 9.49
CA GLY A 29 13.00 12.15 10.17
C GLY A 29 14.00 13.20 9.69
N GLU A 30 13.94 13.57 8.41
CA GLU A 30 14.75 14.64 7.83
C GLU A 30 14.19 16.06 8.08
N GLY A 31 13.03 16.17 8.74
CA GLY A 31 12.37 17.46 8.99
C GLY A 31 11.71 18.09 7.75
N LEU A 32 11.57 17.32 6.66
CA LEU A 32 10.92 17.75 5.41
C LEU A 32 9.40 17.66 5.49
N LEU A 33 8.87 16.85 6.41
CA LEU A 33 7.44 16.76 6.71
C LEU A 33 7.19 16.93 8.21
N ALA A 34 6.09 17.61 8.56
CA ALA A 34 5.57 17.54 9.92
C ALA A 34 5.14 16.11 10.25
N GLY A 35 5.42 15.65 11.47
CA GLY A 35 5.14 14.28 11.92
C GLY A 35 3.69 13.87 11.72
N ASP A 36 2.74 14.77 12.02
CA ASP A 36 1.30 14.52 11.83
C ASP A 36 0.95 14.32 10.36
N THR A 37 1.53 15.14 9.47
CA THR A 37 1.34 15.02 8.02
C THR A 37 1.92 13.70 7.50
N ALA A 38 3.08 13.28 8.01
CA ALA A 38 3.69 12.02 7.62
C ALA A 38 2.86 10.82 8.10
N GLY A 39 2.32 10.89 9.32
CA GLY A 39 1.40 9.87 9.85
C GLY A 39 0.14 9.72 9.00
N ILE A 40 -0.49 10.83 8.63
CA ILE A 40 -1.66 10.82 7.72
C ILE A 40 -1.26 10.30 6.33
N GLY A 41 -0.14 10.76 5.78
CA GLY A 41 0.38 10.31 4.49
C GLY A 41 0.66 8.81 4.46
N ALA A 42 1.22 8.26 5.55
CA ALA A 42 1.46 6.83 5.71
C ALA A 42 0.14 6.03 5.78
N LEU A 43 -0.85 6.52 6.54
CA LEU A 43 -2.17 5.89 6.62
C LEU A 43 -2.89 5.89 5.27
N LEU A 44 -2.84 7.00 4.54
CA LEU A 44 -3.39 7.06 3.19
C LEU A 44 -2.62 6.16 2.23
N GLY A 45 -1.29 6.15 2.29
CA GLY A 45 -0.45 5.24 1.52
C GLY A 45 -0.81 3.78 1.75
N LEU A 46 -1.08 3.38 2.99
CA LEU A 46 -1.58 2.04 3.30
C LEU A 46 -2.99 1.82 2.77
N LEU A 47 -3.96 2.64 3.18
CA LEU A 47 -5.37 2.37 2.90
C LEU A 47 -5.72 2.54 1.42
N LEU A 48 -5.30 3.63 0.78
CA LEU A 48 -5.64 3.90 -0.62
C LEU A 48 -4.87 2.98 -1.59
N LEU A 49 -3.63 2.60 -1.28
CA LEU A 49 -2.80 1.81 -2.21
C LEU A 49 -2.78 0.31 -1.92
N SER A 50 -3.30 -0.15 -0.77
CA SER A 50 -3.42 -1.59 -0.52
C SER A 50 -4.86 -2.09 -0.51
N ALA A 51 -5.85 -1.31 -0.04
CA ALA A 51 -7.20 -1.84 0.13
C ALA A 51 -7.88 -2.23 -1.20
N PRO A 52 -7.87 -1.41 -2.28
CA PRO A 52 -8.44 -1.82 -3.56
C PRO A 52 -7.78 -3.07 -4.16
N GLN A 53 -6.46 -3.17 -4.04
CA GLN A 53 -5.64 -4.27 -4.55
C GLN A 53 -5.87 -5.55 -3.76
N LEU A 54 -6.02 -5.45 -2.43
CA LEU A 54 -6.40 -6.56 -1.58
C LEU A 54 -7.80 -7.06 -1.90
N VAL A 55 -8.78 -6.16 -2.04
CA VAL A 55 -10.17 -6.52 -2.37
C VAL A 55 -10.23 -7.23 -3.73
N LEU A 56 -9.65 -6.62 -4.77
CA LEU A 56 -9.64 -7.22 -6.11
C LEU A 56 -8.82 -8.51 -6.16
N GLY A 57 -7.66 -8.51 -5.50
CA GLY A 57 -6.76 -9.66 -5.46
C GLY A 57 -7.39 -10.88 -4.79
N VAL A 58 -8.02 -10.68 -3.62
CA VAL A 58 -8.76 -11.73 -2.91
C VAL A 58 -9.94 -12.22 -3.73
N TYR A 59 -10.69 -11.32 -4.38
CA TYR A 59 -11.78 -11.71 -5.28
C TYR A 59 -11.29 -12.60 -6.43
N LEU A 60 -10.17 -12.25 -7.08
CA LEU A 60 -9.58 -13.04 -8.15
C LEU A 60 -9.03 -14.39 -7.68
N LEU A 61 -8.53 -14.47 -6.45
CA LEU A 61 -8.12 -15.73 -5.82
C LEU A 61 -9.32 -16.64 -5.54
N TYR A 62 -10.44 -16.07 -5.07
CA TYR A 62 -11.67 -16.81 -4.77
C TYR A 62 -12.38 -17.33 -6.03
N LYS A 63 -12.39 -16.54 -7.11
CA LYS A 63 -13.03 -16.93 -8.39
C LYS A 63 -12.17 -17.82 -9.29
N GLY A 64 -10.85 -17.81 -9.09
CA GLY A 64 -9.88 -18.53 -9.93
C GLY A 64 -9.63 -19.96 -9.47
#